data_AF-A0A3D5WA38-F1
#
_entry.id   AF-A0A3D5WA38-F1
#
_cell.length_a   1.000
_cell.length_b   1.000
_cell.length_c   1.000
_cell.angle_alpha   90.00
_cell.angle_beta   90.00
_cell.angle_gamma   90.00
#
_symmetry.space_group_name_H-M   'P 1'
#
loop_
_entity.id
_entity.type
_entity.pdbx_description
1 polymer ?
#
loop_
_entity_poly.entity_id
_entity_poly.type
_entity_poly.pdbx_seq_one_letter_code
_entity_poly.pdbx_strand_id
1 'polypeptide(L)'
;MTNNSGNSELATVRNLGLVPMVIETTGRGERAYDIYSRLLKERVVFMVGQVEDYMANLIVAQLLFLESENPDKDIHLYINSPGGAVNAGMAIYDTMQYI
;
A
#
# COMPACT_ATOMS: atom_id res chain seq x y z
N MET A 1 -7.32 -9.08 -47.49
CA MET A 1 -8.32 -8.56 -46.53
C MET A 1 -8.21 -9.38 -45.26
N THR A 2 -7.81 -8.71 -44.19
CA THR A 2 -7.42 -9.22 -42.87
C THR A 2 -8.60 -9.80 -42.10
N ASN A 3 -8.39 -10.89 -41.35
CA ASN A 3 -8.79 -10.84 -39.94
C ASN A 3 -7.94 -11.78 -39.09
N ASN A 4 -6.92 -11.16 -38.50
CA ASN A 4 -6.24 -11.63 -37.31
C ASN A 4 -7.21 -11.40 -36.14
N SER A 5 -8.09 -12.36 -35.85
CA SER A 5 -8.90 -12.35 -34.63
C SER A 5 -8.00 -12.69 -33.46
N GLY A 6 -7.35 -11.64 -32.95
CA GLY A 6 -6.73 -11.65 -31.64
C GLY A 6 -7.77 -12.01 -30.58
N ASN A 7 -7.46 -13.06 -29.83
CA ASN A 7 -7.64 -13.08 -28.39
C ASN A 7 -6.61 -14.07 -27.86
N SER A 8 -5.38 -13.58 -27.73
CA SER A 8 -4.52 -14.01 -26.63
C SER A 8 -5.38 -13.82 -25.39
N GLU A 9 -5.96 -14.91 -24.89
CA GLU A 9 -6.35 -15.01 -23.49
C GLU A 9 -5.09 -14.64 -22.73
N LEU A 10 -5.03 -13.36 -22.33
CA LEU A 10 -4.02 -12.83 -21.45
C LEU A 10 -4.06 -13.76 -20.26
N ALA A 11 -3.04 -14.62 -20.19
CA ALA A 11 -2.70 -15.41 -19.04
C ALA A 11 -2.62 -14.41 -17.89
N THR A 12 -3.77 -14.19 -17.25
CA THR A 12 -3.84 -13.43 -16.03
C THR A 12 -3.29 -14.41 -15.04
N VAL A 13 -1.96 -14.45 -14.95
CA VAL A 13 -1.26 -14.91 -13.77
C VAL A 13 -1.74 -13.97 -12.67
N ARG A 14 -2.94 -14.23 -12.16
CA ARG A 14 -3.39 -13.66 -10.91
C ARG A 14 -2.50 -14.36 -9.91
N ASN A 15 -1.36 -13.74 -9.61
CA ASN A 15 -0.61 -14.06 -8.42
C ASN A 15 -1.51 -13.62 -7.25
N LEU A 16 -2.58 -14.39 -7.00
CA LEU A 16 -3.55 -14.16 -5.94
C LEU A 16 -2.83 -14.47 -4.62
N GLY A 17 -2.34 -13.43 -3.97
CA GLY A 17 -2.15 -13.43 -2.52
C GLY A 17 -0.78 -13.80 -1.99
N LEU A 18 0.21 -14.12 -2.83
CA LEU A 18 1.59 -14.26 -2.34
C LEU A 18 2.29 -12.91 -2.41
N VAL A 19 2.28 -12.20 -1.28
CA VAL A 19 3.13 -11.02 -1.09
C VAL A 19 4.58 -11.52 -1.00
N PRO A 20 5.50 -11.05 -1.86
CA PRO A 20 6.90 -11.46 -1.80
C PRO A 20 7.54 -11.11 -0.45
N MET A 21 8.35 -12.04 0.04
CA MET A 21 9.16 -11.84 1.24
C MET A 21 10.56 -11.37 0.85
N VAL A 22 11.09 -10.41 1.61
CA VAL A 22 12.42 -9.83 1.47
C VAL A 22 13.20 -10.12 2.74
N ILE A 23 14.45 -10.55 2.58
CA ILE A 23 15.38 -10.80 3.69
C ILE A 23 16.29 -9.58 3.85
N GLU A 24 16.31 -9.01 5.06
CA GLU A 24 17.19 -7.92 5.44
C GLU A 24 18.27 -8.47 6.38
N THR A 25 19.52 -8.45 5.93
CA THR A 25 20.68 -8.84 6.75
C THR A 25 21.13 -7.64 7.57
N THR A 26 20.96 -7.72 8.88
CA THR A 26 21.50 -6.73 9.84
C THR A 26 22.73 -7.29 10.52
N GLY A 27 23.56 -6.44 11.14
CA GLY A 27 24.74 -6.89 11.90
C GLY A 27 24.43 -7.83 13.08
N ARG A 28 23.15 -8.03 13.45
CA ARG A 28 22.68 -8.97 14.47
C ARG A 28 21.96 -10.20 13.90
N GLY A 29 21.90 -10.36 12.58
CA GLY A 29 21.26 -11.50 11.91
C GLY A 29 20.29 -11.10 10.79
N GLU A 30 19.61 -12.09 10.22
CA GLU A 30 18.65 -11.93 9.12
C GLU A 30 17.23 -11.77 9.66
N ARG A 31 16.47 -10.81 9.11
CA ARG A 31 15.04 -10.66 9.35
C ARG A 31 14.28 -10.72 8.03
N ALA A 32 13.21 -11.49 7.99
CA ALA A 32 12.32 -11.57 6.84
C ALA A 32 11.12 -10.63 7.04
N TYR A 33 10.80 -9.84 6.02
CA TYR A 33 9.64 -8.96 5.95
C TYR A 33 8.88 -9.23 4.67
N ASP A 34 7.57 -9.05 4.66
CA ASP A 34 6.88 -8.89 3.39
C ASP A 34 7.26 -7.53 2.77
N ILE A 35 7.12 -7.40 1.44
CA ILE A 35 7.55 -6.18 0.74
C ILE A 35 6.84 -4.92 1.26
N TYR A 36 5.56 -4.99 1.66
CA TYR A 36 4.84 -3.83 2.18
C TYR A 36 5.35 -3.43 3.57
N SER A 37 5.58 -4.40 4.45
CA SER A 37 6.22 -4.13 5.75
C SER A 37 7.61 -3.52 5.60
N ARG A 38 8.40 -3.98 4.62
CA ARG A 38 9.72 -3.39 4.35
C ARG A 38 9.61 -1.96 3.85
N LEU A 39 8.64 -1.64 3.00
CA LEU A 39 8.39 -0.30 2.47
C LEU A 39 7.79 0.64 3.52
N LEU A 40 6.96 0.13 4.43
CA LEU A 40 6.44 0.90 5.55
C LEU A 40 7.57 1.39 6.47
N LYS A 41 8.63 0.57 6.67
CA LYS A 41 9.85 1.03 7.39
C LYS A 41 10.56 2.18 6.67
N GLU A 42 10.42 2.31 5.35
CA GLU A 42 10.89 3.47 4.57
C GLU A 42 9.84 4.58 4.47
N ARG A 43 8.79 4.53 5.31
CA ARG A 43 7.69 5.51 5.36
C ARG A 43 6.86 5.59 4.07
N VAL A 44 6.74 4.47 3.36
CA VAL A 44 5.90 4.36 2.16
C VAL A 44 4.60 3.63 2.48
N VAL A 45 3.47 4.30 2.25
CA VAL A 45 2.11 3.78 2.46
C VAL A 45 1.40 3.64 1.12
N PHE A 46 0.65 2.55 0.94
CA PHE A 46 -0.07 2.27 -0.30
C PHE A 46 -1.59 2.28 -0.07
N MET A 47 -2.30 3.10 -0.85
CA MET A 47 -3.76 3.10 -0.95
C MET A 47 -4.15 2.53 -2.32
N VAL A 48 -4.42 1.22 -2.36
CA VAL A 48 -4.70 0.49 -3.61
C VAL A 48 -6.07 -0.18 -3.55
N GLY A 49 -6.91 0.09 -4.54
CA GLY A 49 -8.27 -0.45 -4.61
C GLY A 49 -9.33 0.49 -4.04
N GLN A 50 -10.53 -0.02 -3.80
CA GLN A 50 -11.69 0.76 -3.38
C GLN A 50 -11.51 1.33 -1.98
N VAL A 51 -11.85 2.61 -1.78
CA VAL A 51 -11.79 3.25 -0.46
C VAL A 51 -13.01 2.84 0.36
N GLU A 52 -12.77 2.04 1.40
CA GLU A 52 -13.78 1.53 2.32
C GLU A 52 -13.32 1.72 3.77
N ASP A 53 -14.23 1.64 4.73
CA ASP A 53 -13.96 1.93 6.15
C ASP A 53 -12.79 1.09 6.71
N TYR A 54 -12.70 -0.18 6.31
CA TYR A 54 -11.60 -1.05 6.73
C TYR A 54 -10.24 -0.59 6.17
N MET A 55 -10.19 -0.20 4.89
CA MET A 55 -8.97 0.33 4.27
C MET A 55 -8.55 1.65 4.92
N ALA A 56 -9.51 2.56 5.13
CA ALA A 56 -9.24 3.82 5.80
C ALA A 56 -8.68 3.60 7.20
N ASN A 57 -9.26 2.69 7.98
CA ASN A 57 -8.75 2.35 9.31
C ASN A 57 -7.29 1.87 9.29
N LEU A 58 -6.90 1.03 8.30
CA LEU A 58 -5.52 0.59 8.14
C LEU A 58 -4.57 1.73 7.74
N ILE A 59 -4.98 2.60 6.81
CA ILE A 59 -4.17 3.74 6.36
C ILE A 59 -3.97 4.72 7.52
N VAL A 60 -5.04 5.08 8.23
CA VAL A 60 -4.98 5.97 9.41
C VAL A 60 -4.03 5.40 10.46
N ALA A 61 -4.12 4.11 10.76
CA ALA A 61 -3.21 3.47 11.70
C ALA A 61 -1.74 3.52 11.25
N GLN A 62 -1.47 3.31 9.95
CA GLN A 62 -0.11 3.42 9.41
C GLN A 62 0.43 4.85 9.46
N LEU A 63 -0.40 5.84 9.13
CA LEU A 63 -0.02 7.26 9.20
C LEU A 63 0.35 7.67 10.63
N LEU A 64 -0.51 7.36 11.61
CA LEU A 64 -0.26 7.67 13.02
C LEU A 64 0.96 6.92 13.58
N PHE A 65 1.18 5.68 13.14
CA PHE A 65 2.36 4.92 13.51
C PHE A 65 3.64 5.60 13.02
N LEU A 66 3.69 5.98 11.73
CA LEU A 66 4.86 6.64 11.14
C LEU A 66 5.13 8.01 11.77
N GLU A 67 4.06 8.76 12.08
CA GLU A 67 4.16 10.02 12.81
C GLU A 67 4.79 9.82 14.19
N SER A 68 4.35 8.82 14.95
CA SER A 68 4.90 8.53 16.28
C SER A 68 6.37 8.09 16.27
N GLU A 69 6.83 7.45 15.20
CA GLU A 69 8.23 6.99 15.06
C GLU A 69 9.18 8.15 14.76
N ASN A 70 8.77 9.07 13.89
CA ASN A 70 9.56 10.24 13.54
C ASN A 70 8.67 11.31 12.86
N PRO A 71 8.26 12.37 13.58
CA PRO A 71 7.38 13.41 13.03
C PRO A 71 8.11 14.36 12.07
N ASP A 72 9.44 14.44 12.14
CA ASP A 72 10.24 15.35 11.29
C ASP A 72 10.49 14.79 9.88
N LYS A 73 10.02 13.57 9.58
CA LYS A 73 10.27 12.90 8.30
C LYS A 73 8.99 12.76 7.48
N ASP A 74 9.11 13.03 6.20
CA ASP A 74 8.01 12.88 5.24
C ASP A 74 7.46 11.44 5.21
N ILE A 75 6.16 11.33 4.91
CA ILE A 75 5.48 10.07 4.61
C ILE A 75 5.09 10.10 3.13
N HIS A 76 5.42 9.03 2.40
CA HIS A 76 5.10 8.91 0.99
C HIS A 76 3.84 8.05 0.81
N LEU A 77 2.73 8.68 0.44
CA LEU A 77 1.47 8.00 0.15
C LEU A 77 1.32 7.76 -1.36
N TYR A 78 1.31 6.50 -1.78
CA TYR A 78 1.06 6.09 -3.17
C TYR A 78 -0.40 5.69 -3.35
N ILE A 79 -1.09 6.36 -4.27
CA ILE A 79 -2.53 6.22 -4.48
C ILE A 79 -2.80 5.57 -5.84
N ASN A 80 -3.47 4.42 -5.83
CA ASN A 80 -4.05 3.77 -7.00
C ASN A 80 -5.44 3.26 -6.64
N SER A 81 -6.40 4.19 -6.60
CA SER A 81 -7.76 3.93 -6.16
C SER A 81 -8.77 4.51 -7.14
N PRO A 82 -9.88 3.80 -7.45
CA PRO A 82 -11.01 4.37 -8.17
C PRO A 82 -11.88 5.29 -7.28
N GLY A 83 -11.49 5.51 -6.02
CA GLY A 83 -12.31 6.18 -5.00
C GLY A 83 -13.16 5.19 -4.21
N GLY A 84 -14.19 5.70 -3.51
CA GLY A 84 -15.06 4.88 -2.68
C GLY A 84 -15.91 5.71 -1.71
N ALA A 85 -16.07 5.23 -0.48
CA ALA A 85 -16.87 5.89 0.55
C ALA A 85 -16.25 7.24 0.95
N VAL A 86 -17.06 8.30 0.91
CA VAL A 86 -16.64 9.67 1.25
C VAL A 86 -16.15 9.75 2.69
N ASN A 87 -16.87 9.12 3.63
CA ASN A 87 -16.49 9.13 5.05
C ASN A 87 -15.13 8.47 5.30
N ALA A 88 -14.84 7.35 4.62
CA ALA A 88 -13.55 6.68 4.68
C ALA A 88 -12.43 7.58 4.10
N GLY A 89 -12.70 8.26 2.98
CA GLY A 89 -11.79 9.26 2.42
C GLY A 89 -11.52 10.44 3.36
N MET A 90 -12.57 10.94 4.03
CA MET A 90 -12.45 12.04 5.00
C MET A 90 -11.61 11.63 6.21
N ALA A 91 -11.77 10.40 6.73
CA ALA A 91 -10.94 9.92 7.84
C ALA A 91 -9.45 9.90 7.48
N ILE A 92 -9.11 9.47 6.27
CA ILE A 92 -7.73 9.51 5.76
C ILE A 92 -7.26 10.97 5.63
N TYR A 93 -8.08 11.82 5.00
CA TYR A 93 -7.74 13.22 4.75
C TYR A 93 -7.49 13.99 6.06
N ASP A 94 -8.39 13.89 7.04
CA ASP A 94 -8.25 14.58 8.32
C ASP A 94 -6.99 14.12 9.07
N THR A 95 -6.65 12.83 8.98
CA THR A 95 -5.41 12.29 9.55
C THR A 95 -4.18 12.87 8.86
N MET A 96 -4.19 13.01 7.53
CA MET A 96 -3.10 13.64 6.78
C MET A 96 -2.91 15.13 7.08
N GLN A 97 -3.95 15.83 7.52
CA GLN A 97 -3.85 17.23 7.93
C GLN A 97 -3.42 17.40 9.39
N TYR A 98 -3.62 16.36 10.21
CA TYR A 98 -3.26 16.36 11.62
C TYR A 98 -1.77 16.13 11.85
N ILE A 99 -1.17 15.22 11.08
CA ILE A 99 0.27 14.92 11.08
C ILE A 99 1.02 15.90 10.18
#